data_AF-A0A2V2UD03-F1
#
_entry.id   AF-A0A2V2UD03-F1
#
_cell.length_a   1.000
_cell.length_b   1.000
_cell.length_c   1.000
_cell.angle_alpha   90.00
_cell.angle_beta   90.00
_cell.angle_gamma   90.00
#
_symmetry.space_group_name_H-M   'P 1'
#
loop_
_entity.id
_entity.type
_entity.pdbx_description
1 polymer ?
#
loop_
_entity_poly.entity_id
_entity_poly.type
_entity_poly.pdbx_seq_one_letter_code
_entity_poly.pdbx_strand_id
1 'polypeptide(L)'
;MNAEKYSDAVRLTGEKYGLPDFAYQQEVVSDSEKETAMEIIKDIKHKISLLCDRIEPGKNNVIIPFHEVITAALPGEKAADMTTAKRLFSLISLSAIVNVDERPRYVLRKEGDPVLQTIPFVVFEDLRESVSFLENAAVDGVRQYIHEWYNDVFLVSYNAKNEPDSKERKGETLVEKRIGLTTEQLADATYQKQNKKFGTKQILENYVDPLVNQGYMDKADSDLDKRNKIYYPILTSKIRKLFDSERV
;
A
#
# COMPACT_ATOMS: atom_id res chain seq x y z
N MET A 1 20.30 3.95 -11.06
CA MET A 1 21.53 4.17 -10.27
C MET A 1 22.55 4.88 -11.15
N ASN A 2 23.25 5.90 -10.64
CA ASN A 2 24.20 6.75 -11.37
C ASN A 2 25.67 6.40 -11.04
N ALA A 3 26.60 6.76 -11.94
CA ALA A 3 28.03 6.49 -11.81
C ALA A 3 28.67 7.08 -10.53
N GLU A 4 28.17 8.21 -10.05
CA GLU A 4 28.60 8.84 -8.79
C GLU A 4 28.41 7.91 -7.58
N LYS A 5 27.26 7.24 -7.47
CA LYS A 5 27.01 6.29 -6.36
C LYS A 5 28.00 5.13 -6.35
N TYR A 6 28.43 4.67 -7.52
CA TYR A 6 29.44 3.62 -7.61
C TYR A 6 30.82 4.14 -7.17
N SER A 7 31.19 5.35 -7.58
CA SER A 7 32.43 6.00 -7.14
C SER A 7 32.46 6.19 -5.63
N ASP A 8 31.36 6.66 -5.03
CA ASP A 8 31.25 6.84 -3.58
C ASP A 8 31.30 5.52 -2.82
N ALA A 9 30.63 4.48 -3.32
CA ALA A 9 30.68 3.15 -2.70
C ALA A 9 32.11 2.56 -2.73
N VAL A 10 32.84 2.75 -3.83
CA VAL A 10 34.25 2.33 -3.95
C VAL A 10 35.12 3.11 -2.97
N ARG A 11 34.92 4.44 -2.84
CA ARG A 11 35.64 5.28 -1.87
C ARG A 11 35.41 4.83 -0.43
N LEU A 12 34.15 4.69 -0.01
CA LEU A 12 33.79 4.24 1.35
C LEU A 12 34.33 2.83 1.65
N THR A 13 34.36 1.95 0.65
CA THR A 13 34.96 0.62 0.78
C THR A 13 36.48 0.74 1.00
N GLY A 14 37.15 1.59 0.23
CA GLY A 14 38.58 1.88 0.41
C GLY A 14 38.89 2.45 1.79
N GLU A 15 38.10 3.42 2.27
CA GLU A 15 38.23 4.02 3.60
C GLU A 15 38.01 3.00 4.72
N LYS A 16 36.99 2.15 4.61
CA LYS A 16 36.70 1.10 5.59
C LYS A 16 37.85 0.11 5.82
N TYR A 17 38.55 -0.27 4.75
CA TYR A 17 39.66 -1.23 4.83
C TYR A 17 41.04 -0.58 4.92
N GLY A 18 41.13 0.73 4.62
CA GLY A 18 42.38 1.50 4.60
C GLY A 18 42.63 2.35 5.85
N LEU A 19 41.59 2.68 6.62
CA LEU A 19 41.69 3.46 7.85
C LEU A 19 41.47 2.57 9.09
N PRO A 20 42.09 2.90 10.23
CA PRO A 20 41.69 2.33 11.52
C PRO A 20 40.22 2.67 11.86
N ASP A 21 39.51 1.74 12.50
CA ASP A 21 38.07 1.85 12.78
C ASP A 21 37.66 3.18 13.43
N PHE A 22 38.45 3.71 14.38
CA PHE A 22 38.12 4.97 15.04
C PHE A 22 38.13 6.18 14.09
N ALA A 23 38.96 6.16 13.05
CA ALA A 23 39.03 7.22 12.05
C ALA A 23 37.92 7.06 11.00
N TYR A 24 37.63 5.81 10.60
CA TYR A 24 36.52 5.50 9.70
C TYR A 24 35.16 5.89 10.32
N GLN A 25 34.94 5.56 11.60
CA GLN A 25 33.70 5.87 12.32
C GLN A 25 33.47 7.37 12.59
N GLN A 26 34.44 8.24 12.34
CA GLN A 26 34.21 9.70 12.36
C GLN A 26 33.60 10.22 11.05
N GLU A 27 33.82 9.51 9.94
CA GLU A 27 33.33 9.90 8.61
C GLU A 27 32.01 9.21 8.23
N VAL A 28 31.67 8.11 8.90
CA VAL A 28 30.43 7.35 8.67
C VAL A 28 29.60 7.23 9.94
N VAL A 29 28.36 6.78 9.82
CA VAL A 29 27.52 6.44 10.98
C VAL A 29 28.26 5.45 11.87
N SER A 30 28.52 5.89 13.10
CA SER A 30 29.32 5.15 14.07
C SER A 30 28.61 3.87 14.50
N ASP A 31 29.38 2.90 14.99
CA ASP A 31 28.77 1.65 15.46
C ASP A 31 27.95 1.87 16.74
N SER A 32 28.33 2.85 17.57
CA SER A 32 27.53 3.26 18.74
C SER A 32 26.16 3.80 18.32
N GLU A 33 26.08 4.65 17.29
CA GLU A 33 24.81 5.17 16.78
C GLU A 33 23.93 4.04 16.20
N LYS A 34 24.54 3.08 15.50
CA LYS A 34 23.83 1.89 15.01
C LYS A 34 23.28 1.06 16.17
N GLU A 35 24.06 0.87 17.22
CA GLU A 35 23.64 0.13 18.40
C GLU A 35 22.48 0.82 19.12
N THR A 36 22.58 2.13 19.35
CA THR A 36 21.48 2.94 19.90
C THR A 36 20.22 2.85 19.05
N ALA A 37 20.33 2.94 17.71
CA ALA A 37 19.18 2.79 16.81
C ALA A 37 18.56 1.39 16.91
N MET A 38 19.38 0.34 17.00
CA MET A 38 18.89 -1.03 17.19
C MET A 38 18.15 -1.19 18.53
N GLU A 39 18.64 -0.57 19.60
CA GLU A 39 17.97 -0.60 20.91
C GLU A 39 16.62 0.10 20.88
N ILE A 40 16.54 1.28 20.25
CA ILE A 40 15.27 2.01 20.06
C ILE A 40 14.27 1.14 19.29
N ILE A 41 14.69 0.51 18.19
CA ILE A 41 13.81 -0.36 17.38
C ILE A 41 13.35 -1.58 18.20
N LYS A 42 14.24 -2.18 19.00
CA LYS A 42 13.90 -3.31 19.89
C LYS A 42 12.85 -2.89 20.94
N ASP A 43 13.00 -1.71 21.52
CA ASP A 43 12.05 -1.17 22.50
C ASP A 43 10.67 -0.92 21.87
N ILE A 44 10.61 -0.25 20.72
CA ILE A 44 9.38 -0.04 19.96
C ILE A 44 8.71 -1.38 19.65
N LYS A 45 9.47 -2.36 19.14
CA LYS A 45 8.95 -3.71 18.86
C LYS A 45 8.38 -4.37 20.11
N HIS A 46 9.10 -4.28 21.23
CA HIS A 46 8.66 -4.87 22.49
C HIS A 46 7.34 -4.26 22.97
N LYS A 47 7.20 -2.93 22.90
CA LYS A 47 5.97 -2.21 23.26
C LYS A 47 4.79 -2.60 22.37
N ILE A 48 5.00 -2.69 21.06
CA ILE A 48 3.97 -3.15 20.12
C ILE A 48 3.53 -4.58 20.47
N SER A 49 4.48 -5.48 20.73
CA SER A 49 4.16 -6.85 21.15
C SER A 49 3.34 -6.88 22.44
N LEU A 50 3.72 -6.13 23.48
CA LEU A 50 2.96 -6.07 24.74
C LEU A 50 1.51 -5.60 24.54
N LEU A 51 1.27 -4.67 23.62
CA LEU A 51 -0.06 -4.20 23.28
C LEU A 51 -0.85 -5.25 22.50
N CYS A 52 -0.22 -5.89 21.52
CA CYS A 52 -0.88 -6.80 20.58
C CYS A 52 -1.08 -8.21 21.13
N ASP A 53 -0.18 -8.73 21.97
CA ASP A 53 -0.21 -10.10 22.51
C ASP A 53 -1.46 -10.36 23.37
N ARG A 54 -2.08 -9.29 23.86
CA ARG A 54 -3.24 -9.33 24.75
C ARG A 54 -4.57 -9.22 24.00
N ILE A 55 -4.51 -9.38 22.69
CA ILE A 55 -5.63 -9.12 21.78
C ILE A 55 -5.74 -10.28 20.79
N GLU A 56 -6.96 -10.73 20.57
CA GLU A 56 -7.22 -11.73 19.56
C GLU A 56 -6.93 -11.18 18.15
N PRO A 57 -6.35 -11.99 17.25
CA PRO A 57 -6.16 -11.61 15.86
C PRO A 57 -7.46 -11.07 15.23
N GLY A 58 -7.38 -9.89 14.61
CA GLY A 58 -8.52 -9.24 13.96
C GLY A 58 -9.38 -8.34 14.86
N LYS A 59 -9.07 -8.21 16.16
CA LYS A 59 -9.68 -7.18 17.03
C LYS A 59 -8.85 -5.89 17.00
N ASN A 60 -9.53 -4.76 17.21
CA ASN A 60 -8.88 -3.45 17.28
C ASN A 60 -8.67 -3.03 18.74
N ASN A 61 -7.49 -2.49 19.06
CA ASN A 61 -7.14 -1.99 20.39
C ASN A 61 -7.16 -0.48 20.53
N VAL A 62 -7.56 0.23 19.49
CA VAL A 62 -7.33 1.67 19.39
C VAL A 62 -8.67 2.38 19.32
N ILE A 63 -8.81 3.46 20.08
CA ILE A 63 -9.97 4.34 19.98
C ILE A 63 -9.64 5.46 18.99
N ILE A 64 -10.46 5.57 17.94
CA ILE A 64 -10.37 6.64 16.93
C ILE A 64 -11.54 7.60 17.18
N PRO A 65 -11.35 8.72 17.90
CA PRO A 65 -12.45 9.59 18.34
C PRO A 65 -13.25 10.18 17.18
N PHE A 66 -12.61 10.38 16.03
CA PHE A 66 -13.16 11.03 14.84
C PHE A 66 -13.45 10.04 13.69
N HIS A 67 -13.65 8.76 13.99
CA HIS A 67 -13.90 7.74 12.97
C HIS A 67 -15.16 8.01 12.12
N GLU A 68 -16.22 8.55 12.73
CA GLU A 68 -17.45 8.91 12.02
C GLU A 68 -17.21 9.97 10.95
N VAL A 69 -16.45 11.02 11.28
CA VAL A 69 -16.11 12.11 10.36
C VAL A 69 -15.23 11.61 9.21
N ILE A 70 -14.24 10.75 9.50
CA ILE A 70 -13.43 10.11 8.45
C ILE A 70 -14.31 9.27 7.53
N THR A 71 -15.18 8.44 8.11
CA THR A 71 -16.05 7.54 7.34
C THR A 71 -16.98 8.32 6.43
N ALA A 72 -17.53 9.44 6.90
CA ALA A 72 -18.38 10.32 6.09
C ALA A 72 -17.61 11.06 4.98
N ALA A 73 -16.31 11.31 5.16
CA ALA A 73 -15.47 11.99 4.18
C ALA A 73 -14.91 11.06 3.09
N LEU A 74 -14.83 9.75 3.35
CA LEU A 74 -14.32 8.78 2.39
C LEU A 74 -15.37 8.46 1.32
N PRO A 75 -14.95 8.27 0.05
CA PRO A 75 -15.84 7.73 -0.97
C PRO A 75 -16.26 6.30 -0.60
N GLY A 76 -17.39 5.84 -1.16
CA GLY A 76 -17.94 4.51 -0.86
C GLY A 76 -18.61 3.87 -2.08
N GLU A 77 -18.22 4.28 -3.27
CA GLU A 77 -18.87 3.88 -4.52
C GLU A 77 -18.21 2.63 -5.13
N LYS A 78 -16.94 2.39 -4.81
CA LYS A 78 -16.11 1.39 -5.48
C LYS A 78 -15.31 0.53 -4.52
N ALA A 79 -14.91 -0.66 -4.98
CA ALA A 79 -14.08 -1.57 -4.20
C ALA A 79 -12.72 -0.95 -3.78
N ALA A 80 -12.16 -0.07 -4.61
CA ALA A 80 -10.94 0.68 -4.29
C ALA A 80 -11.13 1.59 -3.08
N ASP A 81 -12.32 2.14 -2.89
CA ASP A 81 -12.65 3.00 -1.74
C ASP A 81 -12.64 2.19 -0.44
N MET A 82 -13.20 0.98 -0.47
CA MET A 82 -13.17 0.03 0.66
C MET A 82 -11.73 -0.34 1.04
N THR A 83 -10.87 -0.61 0.06
CA THR A 83 -9.45 -0.89 0.28
C THR A 83 -8.72 0.32 0.86
N THR A 84 -9.02 1.52 0.35
CA THR A 84 -8.47 2.78 0.84
C THR A 84 -8.85 3.04 2.29
N ALA A 85 -10.13 2.89 2.62
CA ALA A 85 -10.65 3.02 3.99
C ALA A 85 -9.95 2.03 4.94
N LYS A 86 -9.86 0.75 4.55
CA LYS A 86 -9.19 -0.28 5.36
C LYS A 86 -7.72 0.07 5.61
N ARG A 87 -7.00 0.53 4.59
CA ARG A 87 -5.60 0.93 4.71
C ARG A 87 -5.44 2.15 5.61
N LEU A 88 -6.27 3.19 5.42
CA LEU A 88 -6.23 4.39 6.22
C LEU A 88 -6.45 4.07 7.70
N PHE A 89 -7.53 3.37 8.04
CA PHE A 89 -7.81 2.98 9.43
C PHE A 89 -6.72 2.08 10.03
N SER A 90 -6.12 1.19 9.23
CA SER A 90 -5.00 0.35 9.70
C SER A 90 -3.75 1.19 10.01
N LEU A 91 -3.43 2.16 9.16
CA LEU A 91 -2.29 3.08 9.37
C LEU A 91 -2.51 3.96 10.59
N ILE A 92 -3.72 4.51 10.74
CA ILE A 92 -4.11 5.33 11.89
C ILE A 92 -3.93 4.55 13.19
N SER A 93 -4.47 3.32 13.25
CA SER A 93 -4.31 2.45 14.42
C SER A 93 -2.84 2.12 14.68
N LEU A 94 -2.06 1.83 13.64
CA LEU A 94 -0.64 1.51 13.79
C LEU A 94 0.16 2.70 14.33
N SER A 95 -0.05 3.92 13.82
CA SER A 95 0.65 5.11 14.30
C SER A 95 0.38 5.36 15.78
N ALA A 96 -0.87 5.20 16.23
CA ALA A 96 -1.21 5.33 17.65
C ALA A 96 -0.60 4.24 18.54
N ILE A 97 -0.43 3.01 18.03
CA ILE A 97 0.21 1.90 18.75
C ILE A 97 1.72 2.12 18.86
N VAL A 98 2.37 2.52 17.77
CA VAL A 98 3.82 2.80 17.74
C VAL A 98 4.16 3.93 18.72
N ASN A 99 3.31 4.96 18.77
CA ASN A 99 3.51 6.13 19.59
C ASN A 99 2.77 6.06 20.95
N VAL A 100 2.46 4.87 21.45
CA VAL A 100 1.59 4.67 22.64
C VAL A 100 1.98 5.49 23.88
N ASP A 101 3.27 5.77 24.06
CA ASP A 101 3.76 6.54 25.21
C ASP A 101 3.50 8.05 25.06
N GLU A 102 3.30 8.52 23.84
CA GLU A 102 2.95 9.90 23.50
C GLU A 102 1.45 10.06 23.18
N ARG A 103 0.64 9.03 23.43
CA ARG A 103 -0.80 9.07 23.19
C ARG A 103 -1.58 9.00 24.49
N PRO A 104 -2.71 9.73 24.58
CA PRO A 104 -3.67 9.47 25.65
C PRO A 104 -4.09 8.00 25.60
N ARG A 105 -4.14 7.34 26.75
CA ARG A 105 -4.41 5.90 26.81
C ARG A 105 -5.31 5.54 27.97
N TYR A 106 -6.21 4.59 27.72
CA TYR A 106 -7.01 3.97 28.77
C TYR A 106 -6.37 2.63 29.16
N VAL A 107 -6.11 2.45 30.45
CA VAL A 107 -5.45 1.25 30.99
C VAL A 107 -6.48 0.47 31.81
N LEU A 108 -6.98 -0.62 31.23
CA LEU A 108 -7.80 -1.59 31.95
C LEU A 108 -6.91 -2.40 32.88
N ARG A 109 -7.31 -2.54 34.14
CA ARG A 109 -6.59 -3.29 35.17
C ARG A 109 -7.53 -4.33 35.76
N LYS A 110 -6.99 -5.49 36.12
CA LYS A 110 -7.72 -6.53 36.85
C LYS A 110 -7.06 -6.70 38.21
N GLU A 111 -7.83 -7.04 39.23
CA GLU A 111 -7.26 -7.35 40.54
C GLU A 111 -6.27 -8.53 40.41
N GLY A 112 -5.01 -8.31 40.83
CA GLY A 112 -3.91 -9.26 40.66
C GLY A 112 -3.11 -9.16 39.34
N ASP A 113 -3.61 -8.44 38.32
CA ASP A 113 -2.88 -8.13 37.09
C ASP A 113 -2.84 -6.60 36.87
N PRO A 114 -1.68 -5.96 37.12
CA PRO A 114 -1.59 -4.50 37.16
C PRO A 114 -1.96 -3.83 35.84
N VAL A 115 -1.93 -4.55 34.72
CA VAL A 115 -2.41 -4.08 33.42
C VAL A 115 -3.06 -5.26 32.72
N LEU A 116 -4.35 -5.18 32.38
CA LEU A 116 -5.03 -6.15 31.52
C LEU A 116 -4.88 -5.73 30.05
N GLN A 117 -5.17 -4.47 29.74
CA GLN A 117 -5.15 -3.96 28.37
C GLN A 117 -4.84 -2.46 28.38
N THR A 118 -4.03 -2.01 27.42
CA THR A 118 -3.76 -0.59 27.20
C THR A 118 -4.35 -0.20 25.85
N ILE A 119 -5.26 0.76 25.84
CA ILE A 119 -6.04 1.20 24.69
C ILE A 119 -5.64 2.63 24.35
N PRO A 120 -4.77 2.87 23.35
CA PRO A 120 -4.41 4.23 22.94
C PRO A 120 -5.55 4.94 22.22
N PHE A 121 -5.59 6.27 22.36
CA PHE A 121 -6.44 7.17 21.61
C PHE A 121 -5.65 7.80 20.48
N VAL A 122 -6.26 7.78 19.30
CA VAL A 122 -5.72 8.48 18.13
C VAL A 122 -5.88 9.98 18.29
N VAL A 123 -4.84 10.72 17.96
CA VAL A 123 -4.84 12.17 17.85
C VAL A 123 -4.77 12.61 16.38
N PHE A 124 -4.96 13.91 16.12
CA PHE A 124 -4.97 14.42 14.75
C PHE A 124 -3.64 14.21 14.00
N GLU A 125 -2.52 14.21 14.72
CA GLU A 125 -1.18 13.90 14.19
C GLU A 125 -1.14 12.54 13.47
N ASP A 126 -1.72 11.51 14.08
CA ASP A 126 -1.76 10.15 13.53
C ASP A 126 -2.56 10.09 12.22
N LEU A 127 -3.67 10.85 12.15
CA LEU A 127 -4.48 10.96 10.93
C LEU A 127 -3.68 11.63 9.82
N ARG A 128 -3.06 12.78 10.12
CA ARG A 128 -2.27 13.55 9.14
C ARG A 128 -1.12 12.71 8.58
N GLU A 129 -0.37 12.04 9.46
CA GLU A 129 0.73 11.16 9.07
C GLU A 129 0.23 9.98 8.22
N SER A 130 -0.86 9.32 8.65
CA SER A 130 -1.41 8.17 7.94
C SER A 130 -1.91 8.51 6.54
N VAL A 131 -2.54 9.69 6.37
CA VAL A 131 -2.94 10.16 5.05
C VAL A 131 -1.73 10.48 4.18
N SER A 132 -0.71 11.16 4.72
CA SER A 132 0.54 11.42 4.00
C SER A 132 1.22 10.12 3.55
N PHE A 133 1.28 9.10 4.43
CA PHE A 133 1.78 7.78 4.05
C PHE A 133 0.95 7.14 2.96
N LEU A 134 -0.37 7.22 3.03
CA LEU A 134 -1.25 6.64 2.03
C LEU A 134 -1.10 7.33 0.66
N GLU A 135 -0.99 8.66 0.65
CA GLU A 135 -0.72 9.45 -0.55
C GLU A 135 0.61 9.06 -1.19
N ASN A 136 1.68 8.95 -0.40
CA ASN A 136 3.01 8.58 -0.89
C ASN A 136 3.11 7.10 -1.28
N ALA A 137 2.45 6.20 -0.54
CA ALA A 137 2.40 4.77 -0.86
C ALA A 137 1.56 4.46 -2.11
N ALA A 138 0.59 5.31 -2.46
CA ALA A 138 -0.10 5.22 -3.74
C ALA A 138 0.81 5.57 -4.93
N VAL A 139 1.84 6.40 -4.71
CA VAL A 139 2.82 6.77 -5.74
C VAL A 139 3.81 5.62 -6.02
N ASP A 140 4.29 4.90 -4.99
CA ASP A 140 5.41 3.94 -5.13
C ASP A 140 5.11 2.48 -4.68
N GLY A 141 3.90 2.17 -4.23
CA GLY A 141 3.58 0.91 -3.53
C GLY A 141 3.42 -0.34 -4.40
N VAL A 142 3.61 -0.23 -5.72
CA VAL A 142 3.54 -1.35 -6.65
C VAL A 142 4.96 -1.80 -6.97
N ARG A 143 5.25 -3.10 -6.88
CA ARG A 143 6.59 -3.64 -7.21
C ARG A 143 6.92 -3.32 -8.66
N GLN A 144 8.18 -3.00 -8.95
CA GLN A 144 8.66 -2.61 -10.28
C GLN A 144 8.17 -3.53 -11.41
N TYR A 145 8.22 -4.85 -11.23
CA TYR A 145 7.78 -5.80 -12.26
C TYR A 145 6.27 -5.72 -12.56
N ILE A 146 5.46 -5.24 -11.61
CA ILE A 146 4.01 -5.04 -11.78
C ILE A 146 3.76 -3.73 -12.55
N HIS A 147 4.57 -2.69 -12.32
CA HIS A 147 4.54 -1.47 -13.12
C HIS A 147 4.92 -1.73 -14.58
N GLU A 148 5.98 -2.50 -14.80
CA GLU A 148 6.40 -2.92 -16.14
C GLU A 148 5.28 -3.70 -16.82
N TRP A 149 4.66 -4.66 -16.11
CA TRP A 149 3.51 -5.39 -16.64
C TRP A 149 2.32 -4.47 -16.97
N TYR A 150 2.01 -3.49 -16.11
CA TYR A 150 0.93 -2.54 -16.36
C TYR A 150 1.16 -1.73 -17.64
N ASN A 151 2.37 -1.23 -17.84
CA ASN A 151 2.70 -0.44 -19.02
C ASN A 151 2.79 -1.30 -20.29
N ASP A 152 3.51 -2.41 -20.23
CA ASP A 152 3.90 -3.19 -21.42
C ASP A 152 2.81 -4.17 -21.88
N VAL A 153 1.98 -4.63 -20.94
CA VAL A 153 0.92 -5.60 -21.20
C VAL A 153 -0.45 -4.94 -21.10
N PHE A 154 -0.80 -4.39 -19.94
CA PHE A 154 -2.16 -3.92 -19.70
C PHE A 154 -2.52 -2.70 -20.56
N LEU A 155 -1.76 -1.60 -20.48
CA LEU A 155 -2.04 -0.39 -21.25
C LEU A 155 -1.94 -0.62 -22.76
N VAL A 156 -0.95 -1.38 -23.22
CA VAL A 156 -0.83 -1.73 -24.65
C VAL A 156 -2.04 -2.53 -25.13
N SER A 157 -2.49 -3.52 -24.36
CA SER A 157 -3.66 -4.35 -24.74
C SER A 157 -4.96 -3.56 -24.66
N TYR A 158 -5.06 -2.64 -23.70
CA TYR A 158 -6.24 -1.80 -23.53
C TYR A 158 -6.35 -0.78 -24.66
N ASN A 159 -5.26 -0.09 -24.99
CA ASN A 159 -5.19 0.90 -26.06
C ASN A 159 -5.34 0.26 -27.46
N ALA A 160 -5.12 -1.05 -27.59
CA ALA A 160 -5.38 -1.78 -28.83
C ALA A 160 -6.88 -2.05 -29.07
N LYS A 161 -7.73 -1.93 -28.04
CA LYS A 161 -9.19 -2.03 -28.20
C LYS A 161 -9.80 -0.67 -28.48
N ASN A 162 -10.52 -0.57 -29.60
CA ASN A 162 -11.26 0.63 -29.99
C ASN A 162 -12.75 0.58 -29.62
N GLU A 163 -13.30 -0.63 -29.39
CA GLU A 163 -14.72 -0.84 -29.13
C GLU A 163 -14.95 -1.82 -27.95
N PRO A 164 -16.06 -1.70 -27.20
CA PRO A 164 -16.43 -2.67 -26.18
C PRO A 164 -16.72 -4.06 -26.79
N ASP A 165 -16.43 -5.12 -26.03
CA ASP A 165 -16.69 -6.49 -26.49
C ASP A 165 -18.20 -6.72 -26.64
N SER A 166 -18.60 -7.48 -27.67
CA SER A 166 -19.99 -7.87 -27.90
C SER A 166 -20.12 -9.39 -28.11
N LYS A 167 -21.27 -9.94 -27.72
CA LYS A 167 -21.59 -11.36 -27.91
C LYS A 167 -23.07 -11.51 -28.24
N GLU A 168 -23.37 -12.26 -29.30
CA GLU A 168 -24.74 -12.65 -29.60
C GLU A 168 -25.18 -13.80 -28.69
N ARG A 169 -26.31 -13.61 -28.01
CA ARG A 169 -26.93 -14.66 -27.20
C ARG A 169 -28.43 -14.69 -27.47
N LYS A 170 -28.91 -15.81 -28.00
CA LYS A 170 -30.34 -16.04 -28.31
C LYS A 170 -30.97 -14.95 -29.22
N GLY A 171 -30.22 -14.42 -30.18
CA GLY A 171 -30.72 -13.42 -31.14
C GLY A 171 -30.68 -11.96 -30.64
N GLU A 172 -30.16 -11.71 -29.43
CA GLU A 172 -29.87 -10.37 -28.92
C GLU A 172 -28.35 -10.17 -28.83
N THR A 173 -27.86 -9.03 -29.34
CA THR A 173 -26.46 -8.62 -29.21
C THR A 173 -26.27 -7.97 -27.83
N LEU A 174 -25.59 -8.66 -26.93
CA LEU A 174 -25.13 -8.07 -25.68
C LEU A 174 -23.80 -7.36 -25.95
N VAL A 175 -23.67 -6.13 -25.47
CA VAL A 175 -22.47 -5.29 -25.61
C VAL A 175 -22.05 -4.83 -24.22
N GLU A 176 -20.76 -4.89 -23.92
CA GLU A 176 -20.22 -4.33 -22.68
C GLU A 176 -20.45 -2.81 -22.63
N LYS A 177 -20.81 -2.29 -21.45
CA LYS A 177 -21.01 -0.83 -21.27
C LYS A 177 -19.73 0.00 -21.42
N ARG A 178 -18.57 -0.63 -21.27
CA ARG A 178 -17.26 0.03 -21.27
C ARG A 178 -16.21 -0.85 -21.94
N ILE A 179 -15.21 -0.20 -22.53
CA ILE A 179 -13.99 -0.86 -22.97
C ILE A 179 -13.26 -1.36 -21.73
N GLY A 180 -12.92 -2.64 -21.73
CA GLY A 180 -12.22 -3.29 -20.63
C GLY A 180 -11.62 -4.61 -21.08
N LEU A 181 -10.70 -5.12 -20.26
CA LEU A 181 -10.03 -6.39 -20.49
C LEU A 181 -10.46 -7.41 -19.44
N THR A 182 -10.69 -8.65 -19.83
CA THR A 182 -10.91 -9.75 -18.87
C THR A 182 -9.59 -10.34 -18.40
N THR A 183 -9.59 -11.11 -17.31
CA THR A 183 -8.39 -11.83 -16.85
C THR A 183 -7.89 -12.86 -17.87
N GLU A 184 -8.77 -13.41 -18.71
CA GLU A 184 -8.41 -14.32 -19.80
C GLU A 184 -7.63 -13.57 -20.88
N GLN A 185 -8.15 -12.44 -21.36
CA GLN A 185 -7.49 -11.59 -22.35
C GLN A 185 -6.12 -11.11 -21.83
N LEU A 186 -6.01 -10.80 -20.54
CA LEU A 186 -4.75 -10.41 -19.90
C LEU A 186 -3.76 -11.57 -19.77
N ALA A 187 -4.23 -12.79 -19.53
CA ALA A 187 -3.37 -13.97 -19.52
C ALA A 187 -2.76 -14.24 -20.90
N ASP A 188 -3.59 -14.13 -21.94
CA ASP A 188 -3.14 -14.28 -23.33
C ASP A 188 -2.18 -13.17 -23.73
N ALA A 189 -2.50 -11.92 -23.42
CA ALA A 189 -1.62 -10.78 -23.69
C ALA A 189 -0.26 -10.91 -22.98
N THR A 190 -0.27 -11.40 -21.73
CA THR A 190 0.97 -11.64 -20.98
C THR A 190 1.82 -12.72 -21.63
N TYR A 191 1.19 -13.79 -22.12
CA TYR A 191 1.89 -14.84 -22.85
C TYR A 191 2.49 -14.30 -24.16
N GLN A 192 1.73 -13.52 -24.93
CA GLN A 192 2.22 -12.96 -26.20
C GLN A 192 3.38 -11.96 -26.01
N LYS A 193 3.33 -11.12 -24.97
CA LYS A 193 4.32 -10.06 -24.75
C LYS A 193 5.57 -10.53 -24.00
N GLN A 194 5.39 -11.39 -23.01
CA GLN A 194 6.47 -11.76 -22.08
C GLN A 194 6.88 -13.24 -22.20
N ASN A 195 6.23 -14.02 -23.08
CA ASN A 195 6.41 -15.47 -23.22
C ASN A 195 6.25 -16.23 -21.88
N LYS A 196 5.41 -15.72 -20.98
CA LYS A 196 5.12 -16.31 -19.67
C LYS A 196 3.68 -16.78 -19.64
N LYS A 197 3.49 -18.08 -19.38
CA LYS A 197 2.15 -18.68 -19.29
C LYS A 197 1.67 -18.59 -17.84
N PHE A 198 0.63 -17.78 -17.62
CA PHE A 198 -0.03 -17.65 -16.32
C PHE A 198 -1.49 -18.08 -16.46
N GLY A 199 -2.04 -18.69 -15.40
CA GLY A 199 -3.48 -18.88 -15.28
C GLY A 199 -4.19 -17.56 -14.96
N THR A 200 -5.49 -17.49 -15.24
CA THR A 200 -6.34 -16.33 -14.92
C THR A 200 -6.27 -15.93 -13.45
N LYS A 201 -6.24 -16.90 -12.54
CA LYS A 201 -6.07 -16.67 -11.10
C LYS A 201 -4.70 -16.04 -10.77
N GLN A 202 -3.63 -16.49 -11.42
CA GLN A 202 -2.29 -15.94 -11.18
C GLN A 202 -2.17 -14.52 -11.72
N ILE A 203 -2.78 -14.22 -12.87
CA ILE A 203 -2.85 -12.85 -13.39
C ILE A 203 -3.60 -11.95 -12.42
N LEU A 204 -4.72 -12.44 -11.90
CA LEU A 204 -5.54 -11.73 -10.93
C LEU A 204 -4.72 -11.39 -9.67
N GLU A 205 -4.16 -12.39 -9.00
CA GLU A 205 -3.48 -12.22 -7.71
C GLU A 205 -2.15 -11.47 -7.81
N ASN A 206 -1.36 -11.72 -8.87
CA ASN A 206 0.01 -11.20 -8.96
C ASN A 206 0.10 -9.80 -9.58
N TYR A 207 -0.87 -9.41 -10.39
CA TYR A 207 -0.80 -8.16 -11.16
C TYR A 207 -2.06 -7.31 -10.98
N VAL A 208 -3.23 -7.86 -11.28
CA VAL A 208 -4.47 -7.09 -11.33
C VAL A 208 -4.91 -6.61 -9.95
N ASP A 209 -4.97 -7.49 -8.96
CA ASP A 209 -5.36 -7.12 -7.59
C ASP A 209 -4.44 -6.06 -6.99
N PRO A 210 -3.09 -6.17 -7.09
CA PRO A 210 -2.20 -5.07 -6.70
C PRO A 210 -2.53 -3.74 -7.39
N LEU A 211 -2.72 -3.74 -8.71
CA LEU A 211 -2.98 -2.51 -9.48
C LEU A 211 -4.35 -1.90 -9.19
N VAL A 212 -5.38 -2.73 -8.98
CA VAL A 212 -6.72 -2.28 -8.57
C VAL A 212 -6.68 -1.72 -7.14
N ASN A 213 -6.00 -2.40 -6.23
CA ASN A 213 -5.87 -1.94 -4.85
C ASN A 213 -5.07 -0.64 -4.72
N GLN A 214 -4.20 -0.35 -5.68
CA GLN A 214 -3.37 0.86 -5.73
C GLN A 214 -3.96 1.94 -6.64
N GLY A 215 -5.15 1.74 -7.21
CA GLY A 215 -5.85 2.76 -7.99
C GLY A 215 -5.29 3.00 -9.39
N TYR A 216 -4.47 2.11 -9.92
CA TYR A 216 -4.02 2.15 -11.33
C TYR A 216 -5.10 1.62 -12.29
N MET A 217 -5.98 0.76 -11.78
CA MET A 217 -7.04 0.08 -12.51
C MET A 217 -8.33 0.07 -11.70
N ASP A 218 -9.46 0.02 -12.39
CA ASP A 218 -10.77 -0.22 -11.80
C ASP A 218 -11.40 -1.46 -12.44
N LYS A 219 -12.47 -1.98 -11.83
CA LYS A 219 -13.17 -3.18 -12.30
C LYS A 219 -14.68 -2.98 -12.35
N ALA A 220 -15.32 -3.58 -13.35
CA ALA A 220 -16.77 -3.68 -13.45
C ALA A 220 -17.18 -5.14 -13.72
N ASP A 221 -18.40 -5.50 -13.34
CA ASP A 221 -18.95 -6.80 -13.71
C ASP A 221 -19.24 -6.80 -15.21
N SER A 222 -18.91 -7.90 -15.88
CA SER A 222 -19.15 -8.07 -17.31
C SER A 222 -20.64 -8.25 -17.59
N ASP A 223 -21.17 -7.46 -18.52
CA ASP A 223 -22.55 -7.60 -18.99
C ASP A 223 -22.71 -8.83 -19.92
N LEU A 224 -21.62 -9.30 -20.53
CA LEU A 224 -21.59 -10.52 -21.37
C LEU A 224 -21.61 -11.80 -20.52
N ASP A 225 -20.83 -11.83 -19.44
CA ASP A 225 -20.80 -12.90 -18.47
C ASP A 225 -20.68 -12.34 -17.05
N LYS A 226 -21.82 -12.29 -16.34
CA LYS A 226 -21.90 -11.76 -14.96
C LYS A 226 -20.98 -12.47 -13.95
N ARG A 227 -20.35 -13.59 -14.32
CA ARG A 227 -19.34 -14.27 -13.49
C ARG A 227 -17.95 -13.66 -13.63
N ASN A 228 -17.70 -12.92 -14.70
CA ASN A 228 -16.42 -12.33 -15.05
C ASN A 228 -16.41 -10.83 -14.77
N LYS A 229 -15.18 -10.30 -14.63
CA LYS A 229 -14.94 -8.87 -14.45
C LYS A 229 -14.12 -8.32 -15.61
N ILE A 230 -14.42 -7.09 -15.99
CA ILE A 230 -13.65 -6.31 -16.93
C ILE A 230 -12.84 -5.25 -16.17
N TYR A 231 -11.60 -5.02 -16.60
CA TYR A 231 -10.67 -4.08 -15.98
C TYR A 231 -10.28 -2.97 -16.95
N TYR A 232 -10.17 -1.74 -16.45
CA TYR A 232 -9.85 -0.54 -17.24
C TYR A 232 -8.96 0.43 -16.44
N PRO A 233 -8.11 1.24 -17.10
CA PRO A 233 -7.21 2.17 -16.42
C PRO A 233 -7.97 3.35 -15.79
N ILE A 234 -7.46 3.86 -14.68
CA ILE A 234 -7.92 5.12 -14.07
C ILE A 234 -7.03 6.25 -14.62
N LEU A 235 -7.58 7.12 -15.47
CA LEU A 235 -6.84 8.19 -16.17
C LEU A 235 -6.46 9.39 -15.28
N THR A 236 -6.69 9.34 -13.98
CA THR A 236 -6.58 10.48 -13.07
C THR A 236 -5.39 10.36 -12.12
N SER A 237 -4.18 10.19 -12.63
CA SER A 237 -2.96 10.29 -11.82
C SER A 237 -2.52 11.75 -11.61
N LYS A 238 -3.39 12.55 -11.00
CA LYS A 238 -2.95 13.71 -10.21
C LYS A 238 -3.59 13.60 -8.85
N ILE A 239 -2.97 12.79 -8.00
CA ILE A 239 -3.25 12.79 -6.56
C ILE A 239 -2.85 14.19 -6.07
N ARG A 240 -3.86 15.02 -5.82
CA ARG A 240 -3.69 16.32 -5.16
C ARG A 240 -3.32 16.00 -3.72
N LYS A 241 -2.11 16.34 -3.29
CA LYS A 241 -1.71 16.23 -1.88
C LYS A 241 -2.77 16.94 -1.03
N LEU A 242 -3.47 16.24 -0.12
CA LEU A 242 -4.57 16.83 0.65
C LEU A 242 -4.08 17.92 1.62
N PHE A 243 -2.79 17.89 1.99
CA PHE A 243 -2.21 18.83 2.97
C PHE A 243 -1.19 19.82 2.40
N ASP A 244 -0.85 19.74 1.12
CA ASP A 244 -0.14 20.83 0.42
C ASP A 244 -1.17 21.78 -0.21
N SER A 245 -2.05 22.35 0.61
CA SER A 245 -2.65 23.64 0.27
C SER A 245 -1.63 24.71 0.66
N GLU A 246 -1.15 25.45 -0.34
CA GLU A 246 -0.45 26.71 -0.12
C GLU A 246 -1.23 27.50 0.95
N ARG A 247 -0.52 27.91 2.00
CA ARG A 247 -0.99 28.93 2.92
C ARG A 247 -1.34 30.16 2.07
N VAL A 248 -2.64 30.42 1.90
CA VAL A 248 -3.16 31.74 1.52
C VAL A 248 -3.56 32.46 2.79
#